data_AF-A0A1J5RW32-F1
#
_entry.id   AF-A0A1J5RW32-F1
#
_cell.length_a   1.000
_cell.length_b   1.000
_cell.length_c   1.000
_cell.angle_alpha   90.00
_cell.angle_beta   90.00
_cell.angle_gamma   90.00
#
_symmetry.space_group_name_H-M   'P 1'
#
loop_
_entity.id
_entity.type
_entity.pdbx_description
1 polymer ?
#
loop_
_entity_poly.entity_id
_entity_poly.type
_entity_poly.pdbx_seq_one_letter_code
_entity_poly.pdbx_strand_id
1 'polypeptide(L)'
;MTRQRGFSLIEILVGLIIGLIGVVVIMQMLETTEHQKRTTLSGGDAQINGTLGLYSLSQDLRLAGYGFASVNVLNCAVNVYNSARSPSNFSFSAAPVVINPTGIPAGDAGSDVIQIAYGNSDGVVEGATLATNSSFPTIGLNNVAALAPNEFIVLAEAGKACWLGQITPTTPASTSVISTAANQWNPAAGPGVTYSSAAHLFDLGLAPQVAVYAVRSGNLTRCDLLNSPCEDATRTGDPTVWPTITAGIVGLRASYGRDTAAGSLATSADIPDTWDQLSDTEDASDNPTNACSWARIPAVAVALLARSNQFEKTTVTATVPTYRVGATGSFDLSGIPNWQNYRYKVFQTLIPLRNILWMDKTGC
;
A
#
# COMPACT_ATOMS: atom_id res chain seq x y z
N MET A 1 -85.17 32.98 14.77
CA MET A 1 -84.24 32.21 15.63
C MET A 1 -83.63 31.10 14.78
N THR A 2 -82.41 31.31 14.30
CA THR A 2 -81.65 30.30 13.56
C THR A 2 -81.16 29.24 14.54
N ARG A 3 -81.65 28.00 14.41
CA ARG A 3 -81.18 26.85 15.20
C ARG A 3 -79.70 26.60 14.89
N GLN A 4 -78.81 26.85 15.85
CA GLN A 4 -77.44 26.32 15.80
C GLN A 4 -77.51 24.79 15.84
N ARG A 5 -77.09 24.14 14.75
CA ARG A 5 -76.85 22.69 14.75
C ARG A 5 -75.48 22.45 15.36
N GLY A 6 -75.43 21.90 16.57
CA GLY A 6 -74.20 21.45 17.21
C GLY A 6 -73.68 20.16 16.55
N PHE A 7 -72.37 19.96 16.58
CA PHE A 7 -71.73 18.72 16.12
C PHE A 7 -72.11 17.55 17.02
N SER A 8 -72.41 16.40 16.41
CA SER A 8 -72.60 15.14 17.14
C SER A 8 -71.26 14.52 17.52
N LEU A 9 -71.24 13.72 18.59
CA LEU A 9 -70.06 12.97 19.05
C LEU A 9 -69.46 12.13 17.91
N ILE A 10 -70.30 11.56 17.03
CA ILE A 10 -69.85 10.70 15.94
C ILE A 10 -69.11 11.49 14.85
N GLU A 11 -69.51 12.73 14.56
CA GLU A 11 -68.80 13.59 13.59
C GLU A 11 -67.41 13.98 14.11
N ILE A 12 -67.26 14.23 15.42
CA ILE A 12 -65.96 14.51 16.04
C ILE A 12 -65.07 13.27 16.03
N LEU A 13 -65.62 12.09 16.37
CA LEU A 13 -64.88 10.83 16.34
C LEU A 13 -64.43 10.45 14.92
N VAL A 14 -65.28 10.62 13.91
CA VAL A 14 -64.94 10.37 12.51
C VAL A 14 -63.89 11.37 12.02
N GLY A 15 -64.03 12.66 12.33
CA GLY A 15 -63.04 13.68 11.97
C GLY A 15 -61.66 13.40 12.58
N LEU A 16 -61.61 12.97 13.84
CA LEU A 16 -60.38 12.59 14.53
C LEU A 16 -59.72 11.35 13.91
N ILE A 17 -60.51 10.32 13.55
CA ILE A 17 -60.01 9.12 12.87
C ILE A 17 -59.41 9.46 11.50
N ILE A 18 -60.11 10.27 10.69
CA ILE A 18 -59.61 10.67 9.36
C ILE A 18 -58.33 11.50 9.50
N GLY A 19 -58.27 12.42 10.47
CA GLY A 19 -57.06 13.18 10.77
C GLY A 19 -55.88 12.30 11.17
N LEU A 20 -56.10 11.32 12.06
CA LEU A 20 -55.07 10.35 12.47
C LEU A 20 -54.57 9.51 11.30
N ILE A 21 -55.47 9.01 10.44
CA ILE A 21 -55.10 8.27 9.22
C ILE A 21 -54.23 9.15 8.31
N GLY A 22 -54.60 10.42 8.12
CA GLY A 22 -53.84 11.37 7.33
C GLY A 22 -52.41 11.57 7.85
N VAL A 23 -52.25 11.76 9.16
CA VAL A 23 -50.93 11.89 9.80
C VAL A 23 -50.09 10.62 9.65
N VAL A 24 -50.69 9.44 9.84
CA VAL A 24 -49.99 8.15 9.68
C VAL A 24 -49.49 7.97 8.25
N VAL A 25 -50.30 8.28 7.24
CA VAL A 25 -49.89 8.17 5.83
C VAL A 25 -48.74 9.12 5.51
N ILE A 26 -48.80 10.37 5.99
CA ILE A 26 -47.73 11.36 5.79
C ILE A 26 -46.44 10.90 6.49
N MET A 27 -46.52 10.38 7.72
CA MET A 27 -45.36 9.84 8.44
C MET A 27 -44.74 8.66 7.70
N GLN A 28 -45.54 7.72 7.18
CA GLN A 28 -45.03 6.61 6.37
C GLN A 28 -44.32 7.07 5.09
N MET A 29 -44.86 8.07 4.39
CA MET A 29 -44.20 8.66 3.22
C MET A 29 -42.88 9.35 3.57
N LEU A 30 -42.83 10.04 4.71
CA LEU A 30 -41.61 10.68 5.18
C LEU A 30 -40.55 9.64 5.56
N GLU A 31 -40.92 8.59 6.28
CA GLU A 31 -40.02 7.50 6.67
C GLU A 31 -39.40 6.81 5.46
N THR A 32 -40.21 6.50 4.44
CA THR A 32 -39.71 5.86 3.21
C THR A 32 -38.77 6.78 2.42
N THR A 33 -39.08 8.08 2.34
CA THR A 33 -38.24 9.08 1.67
C THR A 33 -36.90 9.25 2.39
N GLU A 34 -36.91 9.38 3.72
CA GLU A 34 -35.68 9.51 4.52
C GLU A 34 -34.84 8.23 4.47
N HIS A 35 -35.48 7.06 4.44
CA HIS A 35 -34.80 5.79 4.26
C HIS A 35 -34.10 5.69 2.90
N GLN A 36 -34.81 6.02 1.81
CA GLN A 36 -34.24 6.05 0.45
C GLN A 36 -33.11 7.07 0.33
N LYS A 37 -33.27 8.25 0.94
CA LYS A 37 -32.25 9.31 0.99
C LYS A 37 -30.98 8.83 1.67
N ARG A 38 -31.06 8.25 2.87
CA ARG A 38 -29.89 7.71 3.60
C ARG A 38 -29.19 6.60 2.83
N THR A 39 -29.95 5.70 2.21
CA THR A 39 -29.41 4.61 1.40
C THR A 39 -28.66 5.14 0.17
N THR A 40 -29.24 6.13 -0.51
CA THR A 40 -28.64 6.75 -1.70
C THR A 40 -27.35 7.50 -1.34
N LEU A 41 -27.38 8.31 -0.27
CA LEU A 41 -26.20 9.02 0.22
C LEU A 41 -25.09 8.05 0.62
N SER A 42 -25.41 7.01 1.40
CA SER A 42 -24.43 6.04 1.85
C SER A 42 -23.84 5.20 0.71
N GLY A 43 -24.62 4.91 -0.34
CA GLY A 43 -24.12 4.29 -1.55
C GLY A 43 -23.21 5.20 -2.38
N GLY A 44 -23.42 6.52 -2.29
CA GLY A 44 -22.54 7.55 -2.82
C GLY A 44 -21.21 7.62 -2.06
N ASP A 45 -21.26 7.62 -0.72
CA ASP A 45 -20.05 7.62 0.13
C ASP A 45 -19.16 6.40 -0.16
N ALA A 46 -19.75 5.21 -0.23
CA ALA A 46 -19.01 3.99 -0.58
C ALA A 46 -18.37 4.06 -1.98
N GLN A 47 -19.00 4.78 -2.93
CA GLN A 47 -18.43 5.00 -4.26
C GLN A 47 -17.21 5.92 -4.20
N ILE A 48 -17.36 7.06 -3.52
CA ILE A 48 -16.31 8.08 -3.42
C ILE A 48 -15.11 7.52 -2.67
N ASN A 49 -15.34 6.91 -1.51
CA ASN A 49 -14.29 6.34 -0.67
C ASN A 49 -13.57 5.18 -1.37
N GLY A 50 -14.30 4.26 -1.99
CA GLY A 50 -13.68 3.16 -2.74
C GLY A 50 -12.84 3.65 -3.92
N THR A 51 -13.30 4.69 -4.64
CA THR A 51 -12.56 5.27 -5.76
C THR A 51 -11.32 6.02 -5.27
N LEU A 52 -11.43 6.82 -4.21
CA LEU A 52 -10.30 7.56 -3.62
C LEU A 52 -9.23 6.60 -3.10
N GLY A 53 -9.64 5.56 -2.36
CA GLY A 53 -8.72 4.55 -1.84
C GLY A 53 -7.98 3.80 -2.95
N LEU A 54 -8.69 3.38 -4.00
CA LEU A 54 -8.06 2.70 -5.14
C LEU A 54 -7.12 3.64 -5.90
N TYR A 55 -7.52 4.90 -6.09
CA TYR A 55 -6.71 5.89 -6.78
C TYR A 55 -5.38 6.14 -6.07
N SER A 56 -5.40 6.45 -4.76
CA SER A 56 -4.20 6.67 -3.95
C SER A 56 -3.25 5.47 -3.99
N LEU A 57 -3.77 4.26 -3.76
CA LEU A 57 -2.98 3.03 -3.84
C LEU A 57 -2.38 2.83 -5.24
N SER A 58 -3.17 3.05 -6.30
CA SER A 58 -2.71 2.86 -7.67
C SER A 58 -1.64 3.87 -8.10
N GLN A 59 -1.64 5.08 -7.53
CA GLN A 59 -0.63 6.09 -7.80
C GLN A 59 0.73 5.67 -7.23
N ASP A 60 0.76 5.22 -5.98
CA ASP A 60 1.99 4.71 -5.35
C ASP A 60 2.49 3.44 -6.05
N LEU A 61 1.59 2.51 -6.41
CA LEU A 61 1.95 1.28 -7.13
C LEU A 61 2.57 1.54 -8.51
N ARG A 62 2.20 2.63 -9.20
CA ARG A 62 2.82 3.00 -10.48
C ARG A 62 4.25 3.51 -10.34
N LEU A 63 4.61 4.01 -9.16
CA LEU A 63 5.95 4.49 -8.83
C LEU A 63 6.84 3.40 -8.21
N ALA A 64 6.24 2.29 -7.78
CA ALA A 64 6.95 1.16 -7.17
C ALA A 64 8.23 0.78 -7.92
N GLY A 65 9.34 0.68 -7.18
CA GLY A 65 10.67 0.32 -7.71
C GLY A 65 11.44 1.48 -8.36
N TYR A 66 10.89 2.70 -8.41
CA TYR A 66 11.62 3.84 -8.97
C TYR A 66 12.91 4.10 -8.19
N GLY A 67 14.04 4.26 -8.87
CA GLY A 67 15.36 4.50 -8.28
C GLY A 67 16.16 3.26 -7.85
N PHE A 68 15.55 2.07 -7.77
CA PHE A 68 16.26 0.85 -7.32
C PHE A 68 15.75 -0.46 -7.95
N ALA A 69 15.02 -0.41 -9.06
CA ALA A 69 14.64 -1.62 -9.80
C ALA A 69 15.85 -2.21 -10.55
N SER A 70 16.76 -2.87 -9.83
CA SER A 70 17.93 -3.56 -10.37
C SER A 70 18.12 -4.91 -9.68
N VAL A 71 18.54 -5.94 -10.42
CA VAL A 71 18.78 -7.30 -9.89
C VAL A 71 19.84 -7.31 -8.78
N ASN A 72 20.70 -6.29 -8.71
CA ASN A 72 21.75 -6.16 -7.71
C ASN A 72 21.25 -5.72 -6.31
N VAL A 73 20.00 -5.24 -6.20
CA VAL A 73 19.40 -4.78 -4.93
C VAL A 73 18.07 -5.45 -4.60
N LEU A 74 17.37 -6.00 -5.58
CA LEU A 74 16.11 -6.71 -5.35
C LEU A 74 16.28 -7.88 -4.36
N ASN A 75 15.26 -8.10 -3.52
CA ASN A 75 15.24 -9.08 -2.42
C ASN A 75 16.26 -8.83 -1.30
N CYS A 76 16.89 -7.67 -1.24
CA CYS A 76 17.79 -7.37 -0.14
C CYS A 76 17.01 -6.83 1.07
N ALA A 77 17.32 -7.32 2.27
CA ALA A 77 16.85 -6.68 3.50
C ALA A 77 17.61 -5.37 3.70
N VAL A 78 16.93 -4.24 3.55
CA VAL A 78 17.49 -2.90 3.70
C VAL A 78 17.42 -2.50 5.17
N ASN A 79 18.57 -2.42 5.82
CA ASN A 79 18.69 -1.87 7.16
C ASN A 79 18.69 -0.35 7.10
N VAL A 80 17.87 0.25 7.95
CA VAL A 80 17.70 1.70 8.03
C VAL A 80 17.92 2.15 9.47
N TYR A 81 18.57 3.30 9.59
CA TYR A 81 18.67 4.02 10.85
C TYR A 81 17.93 5.36 10.73
N ASN A 82 17.12 5.69 11.73
CA ASN A 82 16.48 6.99 11.88
C ASN A 82 16.43 7.35 13.37
N SER A 83 17.29 8.26 13.82
CA SER A 83 17.36 8.67 15.23
C SER A 83 16.12 9.40 15.74
N ALA A 84 15.27 9.92 14.84
CA ALA A 84 14.00 10.54 15.20
C ALA A 84 12.87 9.53 15.46
N ARG A 85 13.11 8.24 15.21
CA ARG A 85 12.15 7.15 15.45
C ARG A 85 12.52 6.28 16.63
N SER A 86 11.50 5.61 17.16
CA SER A 86 11.61 4.53 18.12
C SER A 86 10.82 3.29 17.62
N PRO A 87 11.49 2.15 17.38
CA PRO A 87 12.95 1.96 17.42
C PRO A 87 13.68 2.74 16.31
N SER A 88 14.93 3.13 16.57
CA SER A 88 15.72 3.89 15.58
C SER A 88 16.29 3.02 14.46
N ASN A 89 16.46 1.72 14.69
CA ASN A 89 16.85 0.78 13.65
C ASN A 89 15.63 -0.04 13.24
N PHE A 90 15.43 -0.18 11.93
CA PHE A 90 14.36 -0.96 11.34
C PHE A 90 14.81 -1.46 9.97
N SER A 91 14.02 -2.32 9.35
CA SER A 91 14.34 -2.84 8.02
C SER A 91 13.10 -2.99 7.17
N PHE A 92 13.31 -3.01 5.85
CA PHE A 92 12.28 -3.33 4.87
C PHE A 92 12.90 -4.13 3.73
N SER A 93 12.09 -4.91 3.02
CA SER A 93 12.56 -5.63 1.82
C SER A 93 12.67 -4.67 0.63
N ALA A 94 13.84 -4.63 -0.02
CA ALA A 94 14.05 -3.97 -1.29
C ALA A 94 13.35 -4.73 -2.41
N ALA A 95 12.05 -4.47 -2.55
CA ALA A 95 11.24 -4.90 -3.68
C ALA A 95 10.25 -3.78 -4.01
N PRO A 96 9.82 -3.64 -5.27
CA PRO A 96 8.87 -2.59 -5.67
C PRO A 96 7.59 -2.66 -4.85
N VAL A 97 7.04 -3.87 -4.69
CA VAL A 97 5.79 -4.14 -3.98
C VAL A 97 5.90 -5.44 -3.20
N VAL A 98 5.72 -5.41 -1.89
CA VAL A 98 5.66 -6.60 -1.03
C VAL A 98 4.24 -6.77 -0.48
N ILE A 99 3.60 -7.89 -0.80
CA ILE A 99 2.31 -8.31 -0.26
C ILE A 99 2.58 -9.08 1.03
N ASN A 100 1.90 -8.71 2.10
CA ASN A 100 2.04 -9.28 3.44
C ASN A 100 3.50 -9.32 3.92
N PRO A 101 4.20 -8.15 3.97
CA PRO A 101 5.60 -8.09 4.36
C PRO A 101 5.81 -8.61 5.79
N THR A 102 6.89 -9.37 5.98
CA THR A 102 7.30 -9.88 7.28
C THR A 102 7.63 -8.74 8.23
N GLY A 103 7.15 -8.79 9.47
CA GLY A 103 7.44 -7.77 10.49
C GLY A 103 6.45 -6.60 10.51
N ILE A 104 5.54 -6.50 9.55
CA ILE A 104 4.40 -5.57 9.62
C ILE A 104 3.18 -6.30 10.19
N PRO A 105 2.48 -5.73 11.19
CA PRO A 105 1.24 -6.31 11.71
C PRO A 105 0.17 -6.43 10.63
N ALA A 106 -0.53 -7.56 10.60
CA ALA A 106 -1.67 -7.79 9.72
C ALA A 106 -2.75 -6.70 9.85
N GLY A 107 -3.53 -6.52 8.79
CA GLY A 107 -4.72 -5.68 8.80
C GLY A 107 -5.93 -6.41 9.40
N ASP A 108 -7.12 -5.89 9.09
CA ASP A 108 -8.40 -6.54 9.37
C ASP A 108 -8.44 -7.96 8.76
N ALA A 109 -9.25 -8.84 9.34
CA ALA A 109 -9.32 -10.24 8.96
C ALA A 109 -9.51 -10.43 7.44
N GLY A 110 -8.67 -11.28 6.85
CA GLY A 110 -8.68 -11.61 5.42
C GLY A 110 -8.26 -10.48 4.47
N SER A 111 -7.80 -9.33 4.99
CA SER A 111 -7.21 -8.25 4.20
C SER A 111 -5.69 -8.36 4.13
N ASP A 112 -5.15 -8.13 2.94
CA ASP A 112 -3.71 -8.07 2.69
C ASP A 112 -3.11 -6.73 3.15
N VAL A 113 -1.82 -6.75 3.44
CA VAL A 113 -0.99 -5.55 3.66
C VAL A 113 -0.07 -5.37 2.46
N ILE A 114 0.10 -4.15 1.97
CA ILE A 114 0.94 -3.88 0.80
C ILE A 114 2.01 -2.86 1.17
N GLN A 115 3.28 -3.25 1.11
CA GLN A 115 4.42 -2.33 1.19
C GLN A 115 4.86 -1.96 -0.22
N ILE A 116 5.10 -0.68 -0.45
CA ILE A 116 5.53 -0.12 -1.74
C ILE A 116 6.74 0.76 -1.47
N ALA A 117 7.85 0.48 -2.15
CA ALA A 117 9.05 1.30 -2.04
C ALA A 117 9.35 1.99 -3.37
N TYR A 118 9.64 3.29 -3.32
CA TYR A 118 10.03 4.09 -4.48
C TYR A 118 10.86 5.30 -4.05
N GLY A 119 11.86 5.64 -4.86
CA GLY A 119 12.63 6.87 -4.73
C GLY A 119 12.01 8.04 -5.49
N ASN A 120 12.75 9.12 -5.58
CA ASN A 120 12.47 10.30 -6.39
C ASN A 120 13.74 10.95 -6.95
N SER A 121 14.79 10.15 -7.18
CA SER A 121 16.05 10.59 -7.78
C SER A 121 15.94 10.90 -9.27
N ASP A 122 16.85 11.75 -9.74
CA ASP A 122 17.13 11.96 -11.17
C ASP A 122 18.36 11.14 -11.63
N GLY A 123 18.86 10.25 -10.76
CA GLY A 123 20.04 9.43 -10.97
C GLY A 123 19.82 8.16 -11.81
N VAL A 124 20.89 7.39 -11.98
CA VAL A 124 20.88 6.14 -12.76
C VAL A 124 20.33 4.96 -11.94
N VAL A 125 19.39 4.21 -12.54
CA VAL A 125 18.70 3.08 -11.86
C VAL A 125 19.58 1.83 -11.66
N GLU A 126 20.67 1.69 -12.42
CA GLU A 126 21.64 0.58 -12.28
C GLU A 126 22.64 0.78 -11.12
N GLY A 127 22.62 1.96 -10.51
CA GLY A 127 23.52 2.33 -9.43
C GLY A 127 24.97 2.57 -9.87
N ALA A 128 25.75 3.13 -8.95
CA ALA A 128 27.18 3.38 -9.11
C ALA A 128 28.00 2.31 -8.40
N THR A 129 29.04 1.79 -9.06
CA THR A 129 29.99 0.86 -8.42
C THR A 129 30.99 1.59 -7.53
N LEU A 130 31.40 0.92 -6.46
CA LEU A 130 32.45 1.42 -5.56
C LEU A 130 33.84 1.36 -6.22
N ALA A 131 34.62 2.44 -6.08
CA ALA A 131 36.01 2.49 -6.55
C ALA A 131 36.96 1.66 -5.67
N THR A 132 36.65 1.58 -4.38
CA THR A 132 37.38 0.80 -3.37
C THR A 132 36.40 0.25 -2.35
N ASN A 133 36.82 -0.70 -1.52
CA ASN A 133 36.03 -1.15 -0.37
C ASN A 133 35.55 0.06 0.45
N SER A 134 34.29 0.02 0.92
CA SER A 134 33.67 1.11 1.68
C SER A 134 34.43 1.37 2.97
N SER A 135 34.67 2.65 3.29
CA SER A 135 35.32 3.08 4.54
C SER A 135 34.52 4.21 5.19
N PHE A 136 33.45 3.86 5.92
CA PHE A 136 32.56 4.85 6.51
C PHE A 136 33.29 5.86 7.43
N PRO A 137 32.95 7.17 7.37
CA PRO A 137 31.82 7.73 6.63
C PRO A 137 32.11 8.03 5.14
N THR A 138 33.29 7.75 4.59
CA THR A 138 33.62 8.09 3.21
C THR A 138 33.49 6.88 2.27
N ILE A 139 32.84 7.09 1.12
CA ILE A 139 32.65 6.04 0.12
C ILE A 139 33.17 6.54 -1.21
N GLY A 140 34.18 5.84 -1.75
CA GLY A 140 34.73 6.10 -3.07
C GLY A 140 33.92 5.39 -4.15
N LEU A 141 33.58 6.11 -5.22
CA LEU A 141 32.75 5.65 -6.33
C LEU A 141 33.48 5.88 -7.67
N ASN A 142 33.27 4.97 -8.62
CA ASN A 142 33.82 5.12 -9.97
C ASN A 142 33.09 6.20 -10.78
N ASN A 143 31.83 6.50 -10.43
CA ASN A 143 31.03 7.56 -11.02
C ASN A 143 30.10 8.14 -9.94
N VAL A 144 30.10 9.46 -9.77
CA VAL A 144 29.16 10.17 -8.86
C VAL A 144 28.19 11.07 -9.64
N ALA A 145 28.16 10.99 -10.97
CA ALA A 145 27.26 11.79 -11.76
C ALA A 145 25.82 11.56 -11.28
N ALA A 146 25.15 12.67 -10.91
CA ALA A 146 23.81 12.73 -10.35
C ALA A 146 23.62 12.45 -8.85
N LEU A 147 24.69 12.40 -8.03
CA LEU A 147 24.56 12.41 -6.56
C LEU A 147 24.69 13.83 -5.98
N ALA A 148 23.76 14.20 -5.10
CA ALA A 148 23.73 15.48 -4.41
C ALA A 148 23.67 15.30 -2.87
N PRO A 149 24.13 16.30 -2.10
CA PRO A 149 23.97 16.27 -0.64
C PRO A 149 22.49 16.17 -0.24
N ASN A 150 22.25 15.45 0.86
CA ASN A 150 20.94 15.12 1.45
C ASN A 150 20.10 14.09 0.70
N GLU A 151 20.57 13.55 -0.42
CA GLU A 151 19.92 12.43 -1.08
C GLU A 151 20.10 11.13 -0.30
N PHE A 152 19.10 10.28 -0.39
CA PHE A 152 19.10 8.96 0.20
C PHE A 152 19.68 7.96 -0.77
N ILE A 153 20.50 7.06 -0.24
CA ILE A 153 21.18 6.04 -1.02
C ILE A 153 20.94 4.67 -0.41
N VAL A 154 20.97 3.64 -1.25
CA VAL A 154 21.01 2.25 -0.81
C VAL A 154 22.30 1.61 -1.31
N LEU A 155 23.09 1.07 -0.40
CA LEU A 155 24.20 0.19 -0.74
C LEU A 155 23.76 -1.26 -0.71
N ALA A 156 24.04 -1.97 -1.80
CA ALA A 156 23.73 -3.38 -1.96
C ALA A 156 24.95 -4.15 -2.48
N GLU A 157 25.16 -5.34 -1.94
CA GLU A 157 26.15 -6.30 -2.42
C GLU A 157 25.60 -7.70 -2.18
N ALA A 158 25.74 -8.58 -3.18
CA ALA A 158 25.26 -9.95 -3.07
C ALA A 158 25.83 -10.65 -1.82
N GLY A 159 24.96 -11.28 -1.03
CA GLY A 159 25.32 -11.97 0.20
C GLY A 159 25.54 -11.08 1.42
N LYS A 160 25.35 -9.76 1.31
CA LYS A 160 25.40 -8.82 2.45
C LYS A 160 24.03 -8.17 2.66
N ALA A 161 23.77 -7.72 3.89
CA ALA A 161 22.60 -6.91 4.17
C ALA A 161 22.73 -5.55 3.47
N CYS A 162 21.63 -5.02 2.95
CA CYS A 162 21.61 -3.70 2.35
C CYS A 162 21.53 -2.64 3.43
N TRP A 163 21.98 -1.44 3.09
CA TRP A 163 21.93 -0.31 3.99
C TRP A 163 21.41 0.92 3.28
N LEU A 164 20.42 1.57 3.89
CA LEU A 164 19.94 2.88 3.48
C LEU A 164 20.61 3.95 4.35
N GLY A 165 21.23 4.92 3.70
CA GLY A 165 21.85 6.06 4.35
C GLY A 165 21.54 7.35 3.62
N GLN A 166 22.00 8.47 4.18
CA GLN A 166 21.85 9.79 3.58
C GLN A 166 23.22 10.39 3.26
N ILE A 167 23.37 10.97 2.06
CA ILE A 167 24.57 11.70 1.67
C ILE A 167 24.66 12.98 2.51
N THR A 168 25.80 13.15 3.16
CA THR A 168 26.16 14.36 3.89
C THR A 168 27.09 15.22 3.04
N PRO A 169 27.01 16.56 3.12
CA PRO A 169 27.92 17.44 2.40
C PRO A 169 29.39 17.16 2.73
N THR A 170 30.23 16.97 1.70
CA THR A 170 31.70 16.84 1.84
C THR A 170 32.39 18.17 1.61
N THR A 171 33.37 18.53 2.46
CA THR A 171 34.29 19.64 2.22
C THR A 171 35.75 19.15 2.26
N PRO A 172 36.55 19.34 1.19
CA PRO A 172 36.18 19.85 -0.14
C PRO A 172 35.32 18.87 -0.95
N ALA A 173 34.58 19.38 -1.94
CA ALA A 173 33.76 18.57 -2.84
C ALA A 173 34.67 17.69 -3.72
N SER A 174 34.52 16.37 -3.61
CA SER A 174 35.18 15.40 -4.48
C SER A 174 34.19 14.89 -5.52
N THR A 175 34.62 14.77 -6.77
CA THR A 175 33.83 14.17 -7.86
C THR A 175 33.87 12.64 -7.86
N SER A 176 34.41 12.00 -6.82
CA SER A 176 34.51 10.54 -6.73
C SER A 176 34.27 9.99 -5.32
N VAL A 177 33.97 10.86 -4.35
CA VAL A 177 33.78 10.45 -2.96
C VAL A 177 32.56 11.13 -2.39
N ILE A 178 31.68 10.35 -1.77
CA ILE A 178 30.58 10.85 -0.96
C ILE A 178 30.90 10.65 0.53
N SER A 179 30.26 11.44 1.39
CA SER A 179 30.29 11.26 2.84
C SER A 179 28.92 10.87 3.35
N THR A 180 28.88 9.97 4.33
CA THR A 180 27.70 9.57 5.09
C THR A 180 28.01 9.73 6.58
N ALA A 181 28.48 10.93 6.95
CA ALA A 181 28.81 11.26 8.34
C ALA A 181 27.57 11.12 9.23
N ALA A 182 27.80 10.92 10.52
CA ALA A 182 26.74 10.71 11.51
C ALA A 182 25.69 11.83 11.46
N ASN A 183 24.43 11.45 11.26
CA ASN A 183 23.29 12.36 11.24
C ASN A 183 22.02 11.60 11.65
N GLN A 184 20.83 12.13 11.36
CA GLN A 184 19.57 11.44 11.66
C GLN A 184 19.47 10.05 11.00
N TRP A 185 20.00 9.91 9.78
CA TRP A 185 19.85 8.73 8.93
C TRP A 185 21.11 7.85 8.86
N ASN A 186 22.22 8.33 9.41
CA ASN A 186 23.50 7.63 9.45
C ASN A 186 23.93 7.41 10.91
N PRO A 187 24.09 6.15 11.36
CA PRO A 187 24.59 5.87 12.69
C PRO A 187 26.07 6.25 12.80
N ALA A 188 26.51 6.69 13.98
CA ALA A 188 27.89 7.15 14.20
C ALA A 188 28.97 6.08 13.96
N ALA A 189 28.63 4.81 14.17
CA ALA A 189 29.53 3.67 13.92
C ALA A 189 29.52 3.18 12.46
N GLY A 190 28.73 3.83 11.58
CA GLY A 190 28.41 3.29 10.26
C GLY A 190 27.46 2.08 10.33
N PRO A 191 27.15 1.45 9.18
CA PRO A 191 26.14 0.40 9.10
C PRO A 191 26.54 -0.95 9.70
N GLY A 192 27.76 -1.09 10.24
CA GLY A 192 28.29 -2.37 10.74
C GLY A 192 28.59 -3.40 9.66
N VAL A 193 28.41 -3.04 8.38
CA VAL A 193 28.71 -3.86 7.20
C VAL A 193 29.75 -3.14 6.35
N THR A 194 30.75 -3.88 5.87
CA THR A 194 31.73 -3.37 4.90
C THR A 194 31.39 -3.90 3.51
N TYR A 195 31.28 -3.01 2.55
CA TYR A 195 31.01 -3.30 1.15
C TYR A 195 32.31 -3.33 0.34
N SER A 196 32.42 -4.25 -0.62
CA SER A 196 33.57 -4.35 -1.51
C SER A 196 33.38 -3.47 -2.75
N SER A 197 34.37 -3.41 -3.65
CA SER A 197 34.22 -2.77 -4.96
C SER A 197 33.17 -3.43 -5.87
N ALA A 198 32.64 -4.61 -5.50
CA ALA A 198 31.52 -5.27 -6.19
C ALA A 198 30.15 -4.73 -5.76
N ALA A 199 30.09 -3.85 -4.76
CA ALA A 199 28.83 -3.26 -4.31
C ALA A 199 28.34 -2.18 -5.27
N HIS A 200 27.01 -2.06 -5.31
CA HIS A 200 26.29 -1.04 -6.06
C HIS A 200 25.66 -0.06 -5.08
N LEU A 201 25.74 1.23 -5.41
CA LEU A 201 25.08 2.31 -4.72
C LEU A 201 23.94 2.85 -5.58
N PHE A 202 22.73 2.75 -5.08
CA PHE A 202 21.52 3.23 -5.72
C PHE A 202 21.12 4.56 -5.10
N ASP A 203 20.79 5.54 -5.94
CA ASP A 203 20.24 6.82 -5.49
C ASP A 203 18.72 6.76 -5.46
N LEU A 204 18.15 7.03 -4.29
CA LEU A 204 16.71 7.11 -4.07
C LEU A 204 16.19 8.55 -4.01
N GLY A 205 17.05 9.55 -4.12
CA GLY A 205 16.69 10.97 -4.17
C GLY A 205 16.46 11.60 -2.80
N LEU A 206 15.92 12.82 -2.80
CA LEU A 206 15.78 13.63 -1.58
C LEU A 206 14.67 13.17 -0.62
N ALA A 207 13.67 12.45 -1.12
CA ALA A 207 12.46 12.10 -0.38
C ALA A 207 11.89 10.74 -0.85
N PRO A 208 12.65 9.64 -0.67
CA PRO A 208 12.11 8.32 -0.94
C PRO A 208 10.93 8.00 -0.02
N GLN A 209 10.14 7.03 -0.44
CA GLN A 209 8.95 6.59 0.25
C GLN A 209 8.96 5.07 0.37
N VAL A 210 8.66 4.59 1.58
CA VAL A 210 8.32 3.19 1.83
C VAL A 210 6.93 3.16 2.43
N ALA A 211 5.92 3.20 1.57
CA ALA A 211 4.52 3.30 1.94
C ALA A 211 3.94 1.92 2.25
N VAL A 212 3.28 1.78 3.40
CA VAL A 212 2.60 0.55 3.81
C VAL A 212 1.11 0.82 3.89
N TYR A 213 0.33 0.09 3.10
CA TYR A 213 -1.12 0.13 3.07
C TYR A 213 -1.71 -1.04 3.83
N ALA A 214 -2.67 -0.76 4.70
CA ALA A 214 -3.43 -1.78 5.42
C ALA A 214 -4.86 -1.31 5.66
N VAL A 215 -5.80 -2.26 5.65
CA VAL A 215 -7.15 -2.02 6.16
C VAL A 215 -7.12 -2.21 7.67
N ARG A 216 -7.50 -1.19 8.43
CA ARG A 216 -7.50 -1.21 9.90
C ARG A 216 -8.81 -0.61 10.42
N SER A 217 -9.58 -1.41 11.15
CA SER A 217 -10.88 -1.02 11.72
C SER A 217 -11.85 -0.47 10.66
N GLY A 218 -11.89 -1.08 9.48
CA GLY A 218 -12.76 -0.67 8.38
C GLY A 218 -12.34 0.62 7.65
N ASN A 219 -11.07 1.02 7.79
CA ASN A 219 -10.48 2.16 7.09
C ASN A 219 -9.25 1.74 6.29
N LEU A 220 -9.06 2.28 5.10
CA LEU A 220 -7.80 2.16 4.39
C LEU A 220 -6.82 3.18 4.97
N THR A 221 -5.71 2.68 5.51
CA THR A 221 -4.67 3.47 6.15
C THR A 221 -3.35 3.34 5.40
N ARG A 222 -2.52 4.37 5.47
CA ARG A 222 -1.16 4.39 4.88
C ARG A 222 -0.18 4.85 5.93
N CYS A 223 0.86 4.06 6.18
CA CYS A 223 1.98 4.41 7.05
C CYS A 223 3.25 4.58 6.22
N ASP A 224 4.03 5.62 6.47
CA ASP A 224 5.35 5.80 5.86
C ASP A 224 6.41 5.13 6.74
N LEU A 225 6.88 3.96 6.32
CA LEU A 225 7.83 3.13 7.07
C LEU A 225 9.20 3.77 7.19
N LEU A 226 9.53 4.90 6.55
CA LEU A 226 10.80 5.59 6.83
C LEU A 226 10.67 6.51 8.05
N ASN A 227 9.52 7.16 8.21
CA ASN A 227 9.29 8.21 9.21
C ASN A 227 8.41 7.76 10.39
N SER A 228 7.65 6.69 10.21
CA SER A 228 6.72 6.15 11.20
C SER A 228 6.97 4.65 11.44
N PRO A 229 6.79 4.17 12.67
CA PRO A 229 7.00 2.77 13.07
C PRO A 229 5.78 1.90 12.74
N CYS A 230 5.60 1.62 11.45
CA CYS A 230 4.52 0.78 10.95
C CYS A 230 4.57 -0.66 11.47
N GLU A 231 5.78 -1.13 11.86
CA GLU A 231 6.06 -2.45 12.42
C GLU A 231 5.53 -2.64 13.86
N ASP A 232 5.18 -1.55 14.55
CA ASP A 232 4.73 -1.62 15.95
C ASP A 232 3.27 -2.10 16.06
N ALA A 233 3.11 -3.37 16.44
CA ALA A 233 1.81 -4.02 16.63
C ALA A 233 0.90 -3.32 17.66
N THR A 234 1.47 -2.56 18.60
CA THR A 234 0.68 -1.86 19.63
C THR A 234 0.07 -0.55 19.12
N ARG A 235 0.54 -0.05 17.97
CA ARG A 235 0.13 1.25 17.39
C ARG A 235 -0.63 1.13 16.08
N THR A 236 -1.16 -0.05 15.76
CA THR A 236 -1.98 -0.26 14.56
C THR A 236 -3.25 0.59 14.52
N GLY A 237 -3.79 0.98 15.67
CA GLY A 237 -4.94 1.91 15.77
C GLY A 237 -4.57 3.39 15.95
N ASP A 238 -3.28 3.75 15.95
CA ASP A 238 -2.84 5.13 16.18
C ASP A 238 -2.89 5.94 14.87
N PRO A 239 -3.74 6.99 14.76
CA PRO A 239 -3.87 7.78 13.54
C PRO A 239 -2.63 8.63 13.21
N THR A 240 -1.69 8.79 14.13
CA THR A 240 -0.41 9.47 13.87
C THR A 240 0.59 8.57 13.12
N VAL A 241 0.48 7.25 13.31
CA VAL A 241 1.28 6.23 12.60
C VAL A 241 0.55 5.75 11.35
N TRP A 242 -0.75 5.48 11.46
CA TRP A 242 -1.61 4.98 10.41
C TRP A 242 -2.72 5.98 10.06
N PRO A 243 -2.39 7.14 9.45
CA PRO A 243 -3.39 8.09 9.01
C PRO A 243 -4.36 7.42 8.02
N THR A 244 -5.64 7.76 8.18
CA THR A 244 -6.71 7.25 7.33
C THR A 244 -6.70 7.97 5.99
N ILE A 245 -6.60 7.22 4.90
CA ILE A 245 -6.83 7.74 3.54
C ILE A 245 -8.34 7.91 3.34
N THR A 246 -9.08 6.84 3.63
CA THR A 246 -10.53 6.82 3.45
C THR A 246 -11.18 5.77 4.32
N ALA A 247 -12.42 6.04 4.71
CA ALA A 247 -13.21 5.20 5.60
C ALA A 247 -14.16 4.26 4.85
N GLY A 248 -14.63 3.22 5.53
CA GLY A 248 -15.59 2.28 4.96
C GLY A 248 -14.96 1.31 3.96
N ILE A 249 -13.65 1.09 4.04
CA ILE A 249 -12.95 0.03 3.30
C ILE A 249 -12.77 -1.14 4.25
N VAL A 250 -13.37 -2.28 3.92
CA VAL A 250 -13.44 -3.44 4.82
C VAL A 250 -12.70 -4.66 4.29
N GLY A 251 -12.05 -4.52 3.13
CA GLY A 251 -11.30 -5.58 2.49
C GLY A 251 -10.28 -5.00 1.53
N LEU A 252 -9.06 -5.52 1.57
CA LEU A 252 -8.01 -5.28 0.58
C LEU A 252 -7.42 -6.62 0.17
N ARG A 253 -7.37 -6.89 -1.13
CA ARG A 253 -6.77 -8.10 -1.68
C ARG A 253 -5.79 -7.75 -2.79
N ALA A 254 -4.67 -8.45 -2.86
CA ALA A 254 -3.69 -8.26 -3.90
C ALA A 254 -3.06 -9.58 -4.36
N SER A 255 -2.57 -9.58 -5.60
CA SER A 255 -1.79 -10.67 -6.17
C SER A 255 -0.73 -10.11 -7.12
N TYR A 256 0.43 -10.74 -7.15
CA TYR A 256 1.43 -10.57 -8.20
C TYR A 256 0.95 -11.20 -9.49
N GLY A 257 1.16 -10.52 -10.60
CA GLY A 257 1.13 -11.12 -11.92
C GLY A 257 2.55 -11.54 -12.27
N ARG A 258 2.85 -12.84 -12.18
CA ARG A 258 4.18 -13.38 -12.45
C ARG A 258 4.26 -13.86 -13.91
N ASP A 259 5.42 -13.66 -14.52
CA ASP A 259 5.78 -14.26 -15.81
C ASP A 259 6.61 -15.53 -15.55
N THR A 260 5.94 -16.68 -15.65
CA THR A 260 6.56 -18.01 -15.48
C THR A 260 7.06 -18.64 -16.77
N ALA A 261 7.05 -17.89 -17.88
CA ALA A 261 7.57 -18.40 -19.14
C ALA A 261 9.05 -18.81 -19.01
N ALA A 262 9.34 -20.02 -19.49
CA ALA A 262 10.70 -20.56 -19.52
C ALA A 262 11.57 -19.75 -20.50
N GLY A 263 12.78 -19.38 -20.07
CA GLY A 263 13.72 -18.59 -20.86
C GLY A 263 14.39 -17.48 -20.05
N SER A 264 15.40 -16.82 -20.64
CA SER A 264 16.06 -15.67 -20.01
C SER A 264 15.11 -14.48 -19.94
N LEU A 265 15.10 -13.82 -18.80
CA LEU A 265 14.34 -12.59 -18.53
C LEU A 265 14.76 -11.43 -19.44
N ALA A 266 15.98 -11.44 -19.96
CA ALA A 266 16.42 -10.42 -20.93
C ALA A 266 15.62 -10.48 -22.25
N THR A 267 14.93 -11.59 -22.52
CA THR A 267 14.14 -11.83 -23.73
C THR A 267 12.67 -12.16 -23.46
N SER A 268 12.23 -12.11 -22.19
CA SER A 268 10.85 -12.41 -21.83
C SER A 268 9.89 -11.36 -22.40
N ALA A 269 8.66 -11.79 -22.69
CA ALA A 269 7.61 -10.88 -23.12
C ALA A 269 7.03 -10.05 -21.95
N ASP A 270 7.38 -10.40 -20.70
CA ASP A 270 6.92 -9.78 -19.47
C ASP A 270 5.39 -9.77 -19.35
N ILE A 271 4.79 -10.88 -19.75
CA ILE A 271 3.34 -11.08 -19.74
C ILE A 271 2.99 -11.94 -18.52
N PRO A 272 2.19 -11.44 -17.57
CA PRO A 272 1.69 -12.28 -16.48
C PRO A 272 0.92 -13.50 -17.00
N ASP A 273 1.35 -14.70 -16.63
CA ASP A 273 0.68 -15.96 -16.93
C ASP A 273 0.09 -16.62 -15.67
N THR A 274 0.60 -16.26 -14.50
CA THR A 274 0.16 -16.75 -13.20
C THR A 274 -0.10 -15.59 -12.25
N TRP A 275 -1.04 -15.81 -11.33
CA TRP A 275 -1.46 -14.80 -10.36
C TRP A 275 -1.58 -15.42 -8.97
N ASP A 276 -0.73 -14.97 -8.05
CA ASP A 276 -0.67 -15.45 -6.68
C ASP A 276 -0.01 -14.42 -5.75
N GLN A 277 0.24 -14.79 -4.50
CA GLN A 277 0.95 -13.95 -3.53
C GLN A 277 2.38 -14.44 -3.29
N LEU A 278 2.91 -15.30 -4.17
CA LEU A 278 4.26 -15.82 -4.03
C LEU A 278 5.25 -14.78 -4.56
N SER A 279 6.15 -14.32 -3.70
CA SER A 279 7.25 -13.42 -4.08
C SER A 279 8.50 -14.17 -4.56
N ASP A 280 8.61 -15.43 -4.17
CA ASP A 280 9.63 -16.39 -4.60
C ASP A 280 8.94 -17.60 -5.19
N THR A 281 9.44 -18.08 -6.33
CA THR A 281 9.09 -19.41 -6.78
C THR A 281 9.71 -20.41 -5.79
N GLU A 282 8.91 -21.07 -4.96
CA GLU A 282 9.24 -22.44 -4.54
C GLU A 282 9.25 -23.33 -5.80
N ASP A 283 10.33 -23.25 -6.58
CA ASP A 283 10.90 -24.41 -7.24
C ASP A 283 12.26 -24.66 -6.57
N ALA A 284 12.25 -25.55 -5.58
CA ALA A 284 13.35 -25.78 -4.64
C ALA A 284 14.56 -26.54 -5.26
N SER A 285 14.82 -26.42 -6.57
CA SER A 285 15.92 -27.12 -7.23
C SER A 285 16.99 -26.26 -7.92
N ASP A 286 16.91 -24.92 -7.89
CA ASP A 286 18.04 -24.06 -8.29
C ASP A 286 18.10 -22.77 -7.45
N ASN A 287 19.05 -22.71 -6.53
CA ASN A 287 19.38 -21.54 -5.72
C ASN A 287 20.70 -20.99 -6.30
N PRO A 288 20.80 -19.78 -6.89
CA PRO A 288 20.22 -18.48 -6.46
C PRO A 288 19.52 -17.72 -7.65
N THR A 289 18.76 -16.62 -7.55
CA THR A 289 18.63 -15.52 -6.60
C THR A 289 17.16 -15.04 -6.56
N ASN A 290 16.59 -14.83 -5.37
CA ASN A 290 15.25 -14.25 -5.21
C ASN A 290 15.06 -12.90 -5.95
N ALA A 291 16.14 -12.18 -6.26
CA ALA A 291 16.12 -10.96 -7.07
C ALA A 291 15.53 -11.18 -8.48
N CYS A 292 15.87 -12.29 -9.15
CA CYS A 292 15.31 -12.63 -10.47
C CYS A 292 13.82 -12.96 -10.38
N SER A 293 13.34 -13.52 -9.26
CA SER A 293 11.91 -13.75 -9.04
C SER A 293 11.14 -12.43 -8.99
N TRP A 294 11.70 -11.40 -8.32
CA TRP A 294 11.11 -10.05 -8.33
C TRP A 294 11.13 -9.40 -9.72
N ALA A 295 12.16 -9.65 -10.53
CA ALA A 295 12.21 -9.20 -11.92
C ALA A 295 11.15 -9.87 -12.82
N ARG A 296 10.60 -11.03 -12.41
CA ARG A 296 9.48 -11.74 -13.08
C ARG A 296 8.09 -11.25 -12.66
N ILE A 297 7.98 -10.11 -11.97
CA ILE A 297 6.69 -9.56 -11.53
C ILE A 297 6.40 -8.27 -12.32
N PRO A 298 5.91 -8.37 -13.56
CA PRO A 298 5.59 -7.20 -14.39
C PRO A 298 4.33 -6.44 -13.95
N ALA A 299 3.47 -7.03 -13.11
CA ALA A 299 2.22 -6.39 -12.70
C ALA A 299 1.75 -6.80 -11.30
N VAL A 300 0.90 -5.97 -10.70
CA VAL A 300 0.15 -6.26 -9.47
C VAL A 300 -1.33 -6.01 -9.72
N ALA A 301 -2.18 -6.94 -9.32
CA ALA A 301 -3.62 -6.75 -9.29
C ALA A 301 -4.07 -6.50 -7.85
N VAL A 302 -4.96 -5.53 -7.67
CA VAL A 302 -5.51 -5.16 -6.36
C VAL A 302 -7.02 -5.05 -6.41
N ALA A 303 -7.67 -5.36 -5.31
CA ALA A 303 -9.10 -5.19 -5.09
C ALA A 303 -9.40 -4.64 -3.70
N LEU A 304 -10.26 -3.63 -3.64
CA LEU A 304 -10.78 -3.00 -2.44
C LEU A 304 -12.27 -3.27 -2.32
N LEU A 305 -12.73 -3.57 -1.10
CA LEU A 305 -14.13 -3.70 -0.78
C LEU A 305 -14.60 -2.49 0.03
N ALA A 306 -15.39 -1.63 -0.60
CA ALA A 306 -16.05 -0.52 0.08
C ALA A 306 -17.42 -0.97 0.61
N ARG A 307 -17.75 -0.59 1.84
CA ARG A 307 -19.02 -0.86 2.52
C ARG A 307 -19.78 0.44 2.73
N SER A 308 -21.10 0.43 2.54
CA SER A 308 -21.98 1.52 2.97
C SER A 308 -21.98 1.67 4.49
N ASN A 309 -22.01 2.90 4.99
CA ASN A 309 -22.19 3.17 6.42
C ASN A 309 -23.63 2.93 6.92
N GLN A 310 -24.60 2.90 6.00
CA GLN A 310 -26.01 2.67 6.32
C GLN A 310 -26.29 1.17 6.57
N PHE A 311 -26.82 0.87 7.75
CA PHE A 311 -27.36 -0.44 8.12
C PHE A 311 -28.80 -0.59 7.62
N GLU A 312 -29.10 -1.76 7.04
CA GLU A 312 -30.42 -2.12 6.51
C GLU A 312 -31.07 -3.14 7.45
N LYS A 313 -32.37 -3.00 7.75
CA LYS A 313 -33.06 -3.95 8.65
C LYS A 313 -33.22 -5.34 8.02
N THR A 314 -33.16 -5.42 6.69
CA THR A 314 -33.26 -6.64 5.91
C THR A 314 -31.92 -6.99 5.29
N THR A 315 -31.74 -8.27 4.95
CA THR A 315 -30.63 -8.73 4.12
C THR A 315 -30.67 -8.01 2.77
N VAL A 316 -29.64 -7.21 2.49
CA VAL A 316 -29.44 -6.54 1.19
C VAL A 316 -28.28 -7.15 0.40
N THR A 317 -27.39 -7.86 1.08
CA THR A 317 -26.29 -8.60 0.47
C THR A 317 -26.42 -10.07 0.90
N ALA A 318 -26.90 -10.91 -0.01
CA ALA A 318 -27.13 -12.34 0.27
C ALA A 318 -25.84 -13.16 0.19
N THR A 319 -24.93 -12.79 -0.70
CA THR A 319 -23.68 -13.50 -0.98
C THR A 319 -22.49 -12.60 -0.72
N VAL A 320 -21.41 -13.16 -0.19
CA VAL A 320 -20.15 -12.43 0.01
C VAL A 320 -19.66 -11.88 -1.33
N PRO A 321 -19.30 -10.58 -1.42
CA PRO A 321 -18.73 -10.00 -2.63
C PRO A 321 -17.47 -10.73 -3.09
N THR A 322 -17.35 -10.92 -4.39
CA THR A 322 -16.18 -11.57 -5.02
C THR A 322 -15.27 -10.53 -5.64
N TYR A 323 -13.99 -10.88 -5.80
CA TYR A 323 -12.99 -10.07 -6.50
C TYR A 323 -12.28 -10.91 -7.56
N ARG A 324 -11.60 -10.23 -8.49
CA ARG A 324 -10.66 -10.83 -9.44
C ARG A 324 -9.33 -10.11 -9.38
N VAL A 325 -8.39 -10.69 -8.65
CA VAL A 325 -6.96 -10.35 -8.68
C VAL A 325 -6.24 -11.60 -9.18
N GLY A 326 -6.30 -11.80 -10.50
CA GLY A 326 -5.98 -13.08 -11.13
C GLY A 326 -7.11 -14.11 -11.04
N ALA A 327 -7.12 -14.92 -9.99
CA ALA A 327 -8.20 -15.86 -9.72
C ALA A 327 -9.43 -15.17 -9.12
N THR A 328 -10.61 -15.81 -9.26
CA THR A 328 -11.81 -15.34 -8.58
C THR A 328 -11.76 -15.78 -7.12
N GLY A 329 -11.85 -14.83 -6.20
CA GLY A 329 -11.90 -15.07 -4.75
C GLY A 329 -13.05 -14.33 -4.10
N SER A 330 -13.25 -14.58 -2.81
CA SER A 330 -14.25 -13.91 -1.97
C SER A 330 -13.56 -13.16 -0.84
N PHE A 331 -14.06 -11.98 -0.48
CA PHE A 331 -13.57 -11.26 0.69
C PHE A 331 -13.93 -12.01 1.98
N ASP A 332 -13.17 -11.81 3.06
CA ASP A 332 -13.57 -12.28 4.39
C ASP A 332 -14.40 -11.20 5.09
N LEU A 333 -15.65 -11.53 5.40
CA LEU A 333 -16.57 -10.67 6.15
C LEU A 333 -16.98 -11.28 7.49
N SER A 334 -16.38 -12.39 7.89
CA SER A 334 -16.72 -13.13 9.11
C SER A 334 -16.52 -12.30 10.38
N GLY A 335 -15.57 -11.36 10.36
CA GLY A 335 -15.33 -10.41 11.44
C GLY A 335 -16.34 -9.25 11.54
N ILE A 336 -17.30 -9.13 10.60
CA ILE A 336 -18.27 -8.03 10.57
C ILE A 336 -19.66 -8.53 10.98
N PRO A 337 -20.17 -8.12 12.16
CA PRO A 337 -21.52 -8.46 12.58
C PRO A 337 -22.56 -7.98 11.57
N ASN A 338 -23.55 -8.82 11.26
CA ASN A 338 -24.64 -8.51 10.33
C ASN A 338 -24.13 -7.99 8.95
N TRP A 339 -23.02 -8.53 8.44
CA TRP A 339 -22.44 -8.08 7.16
C TRP A 339 -23.47 -8.09 6.01
N GLN A 340 -24.44 -9.01 6.02
CA GLN A 340 -25.51 -9.11 5.03
C GLN A 340 -26.46 -7.90 4.99
N ASN A 341 -26.47 -7.09 6.03
CA ASN A 341 -27.31 -5.90 6.20
C ASN A 341 -26.63 -4.61 5.71
N TYR A 342 -25.46 -4.72 5.07
CA TYR A 342 -24.77 -3.62 4.43
C TYR A 342 -24.67 -3.84 2.93
N ARG A 343 -24.57 -2.75 2.17
CA ARG A 343 -24.29 -2.80 0.73
C ARG A 343 -22.79 -2.63 0.50
N TYR A 344 -22.28 -3.29 -0.53
CA TYR A 344 -20.86 -3.28 -0.84
C TYR A 344 -20.61 -2.89 -2.29
N LYS A 345 -19.42 -2.36 -2.55
CA LYS A 345 -18.88 -2.11 -3.89
C LYS A 345 -17.45 -2.59 -3.96
N VAL A 346 -17.15 -3.34 -5.01
CA VAL A 346 -15.80 -3.87 -5.28
C VAL A 346 -15.12 -2.95 -6.29
N PHE A 347 -13.92 -2.52 -5.95
CA PHE A 347 -13.05 -1.69 -6.78
C PHE A 347 -11.80 -2.49 -7.06
N GLN A 348 -11.49 -2.78 -8.31
CA GLN A 348 -10.34 -3.60 -8.65
C GLN A 348 -9.64 -3.06 -9.89
N THR A 349 -8.31 -3.25 -9.94
CA THR A 349 -7.50 -2.81 -11.08
C THR A 349 -6.22 -3.64 -11.17
N LEU A 350 -5.64 -3.65 -12.37
CA LEU A 350 -4.35 -4.24 -12.66
C LEU A 350 -3.37 -3.10 -12.98
N ILE A 351 -2.26 -3.05 -12.25
CA ILE A 351 -1.22 -2.03 -12.39
C ILE A 351 0.04 -2.69 -12.95
N PRO A 352 0.51 -2.30 -14.15
CA PRO A 352 1.83 -2.69 -14.63
C PRO A 352 2.93 -1.95 -13.85
N LEU A 353 3.93 -2.69 -13.38
CA LEU A 353 5.09 -2.17 -12.68
C LEU A 353 6.14 -1.71 -13.70
N ARG A 354 6.03 -0.46 -14.15
CA ARG A 354 6.89 0.08 -15.23
C ARG A 354 8.38 -0.02 -14.93
N ASN A 355 8.79 0.19 -13.69
CA ASN A 355 10.19 0.14 -13.31
C ASN A 355 10.77 -1.28 -13.39
N ILE A 356 9.94 -2.33 -13.21
CA ILE A 356 10.35 -3.72 -13.47
C ILE A 356 10.31 -4.06 -14.97
N LEU A 357 9.39 -3.46 -15.73
CA LEU A 357 9.32 -3.69 -17.17
C LEU A 357 10.49 -3.07 -17.95
N TRP A 358 11.12 -2.02 -17.40
CA TRP A 358 12.19 -1.27 -18.09
C TRP A 358 13.58 -1.44 -17.47
N MET A 359 13.71 -2.23 -16.40
CA MET A 359 15.01 -2.51 -15.80
C MET A 359 15.86 -3.41 -16.71
N ASP A 360 17.18 -3.34 -16.55
CA ASP A 360 18.05 -4.38 -17.07
C ASP A 360 17.84 -5.67 -16.27
N LYS A 361 17.59 -6.76 -16.99
CA LYS A 361 17.40 -8.10 -16.42
C LYS A 361 18.57 -9.02 -16.74
N THR A 362 19.63 -8.49 -17.33
CA THR A 362 20.85 -9.24 -17.63
C THR A 362 21.42 -9.84 -16.34
N GLY A 363 21.66 -11.15 -16.32
CA GLY A 363 22.00 -11.91 -15.11
C GLY A 363 20.84 -12.75 -14.60
N CYS A 364 19.66 -12.55 -15.17
CA CYS A 364 18.51 -13.44 -15.19
C CYS A 364 18.11 -13.74 -16.67
#